data_AF-A0A2I0DTF8-F1
#
_entry.id   AF-A0A2I0DTF8-F1
#
_cell.length_a   1.000
_cell.length_b   1.000
_cell.length_c   1.000
_cell.angle_alpha   90.00
_cell.angle_beta   90.00
_cell.angle_gamma   90.00
#
_symmetry.space_group_name_H-M   'P 1'
#
loop_
_entity.id
_entity.type
_entity.pdbx_description
1 polymer ?
#
loop_
_entity_poly.entity_id
_entity_poly.type
_entity_poly.pdbx_seq_one_letter_code
_entity_poly.pdbx_strand_id
1 'polypeptide(L)'
;MLTAKETALLNAAAELIKENGMIALNMSDVHKRAGYSRAAQYQSFSDKNSLLAALSMRELVLNTYALEEQRYSDLSGDFSVVLRPVVYRYLKLSDRLMIDSAFNNMLKEVRKLPDEEQFIFWKRGFEFLNSEREQDK
;
A
#
# COMPACT_ATOMS: atom_id res chain seq x y z
N MET A 1 3.02 13.72 -6.58
CA MET A 1 3.90 13.87 -5.40
C MET A 1 3.00 14.17 -4.22
N LEU A 2 3.15 13.48 -3.09
CA LEU A 2 2.30 13.71 -1.91
C LEU A 2 2.64 15.07 -1.28
N THR A 3 1.63 15.79 -0.83
CA THR A 3 1.79 17.00 -0.03
C THR A 3 2.30 16.68 1.37
N ALA A 4 2.85 17.68 2.08
CA ALA A 4 3.27 17.50 3.48
C ALA A 4 2.12 17.00 4.38
N LYS A 5 0.89 17.49 4.13
CA LYS A 5 -0.34 17.05 4.81
C LYS A 5 -0.65 15.58 4.54
N GLU A 6 -0.62 15.17 3.27
CA GLU A 6 -0.89 13.76 2.91
C GLU A 6 0.14 12.83 3.52
N THR A 7 1.42 13.21 3.49
CA THR A 7 2.49 12.47 4.15
C THR A 7 2.25 12.32 5.65
N ALA A 8 1.89 13.41 6.36
CA ALA A 8 1.60 13.36 7.78
C ALA A 8 0.39 12.47 8.12
N LEU A 9 -0.68 12.56 7.32
CA LEU A 9 -1.87 11.71 7.47
C LEU A 9 -1.54 10.23 7.24
N LEU A 10 -0.73 9.90 6.23
CA LEU A 10 -0.31 8.52 5.95
C LEU A 10 0.64 7.97 7.01
N ASN A 11 1.51 8.80 7.60
CA ASN A 11 2.36 8.38 8.71
C ASN A 11 1.52 8.07 9.96
N ALA A 12 0.61 8.98 10.34
CA ALA A 12 -0.31 8.78 11.45
C ALA A 12 -1.19 7.54 11.26
N ALA A 13 -1.65 7.27 10.04
CA ALA A 13 -2.44 6.09 9.71
C ALA A 13 -1.61 4.80 9.82
N ALA A 14 -0.39 4.77 9.28
CA ALA A 14 0.48 3.61 9.38
C ALA A 14 0.82 3.27 10.84
N GLU A 15 1.11 4.28 11.65
CA GLU A 15 1.32 4.12 13.10
C GLU A 15 0.08 3.55 13.81
N LEU A 16 -1.13 4.05 13.51
CA LEU A 16 -2.37 3.52 14.09
C LEU A 16 -2.57 2.05 13.78
N ILE A 17 -2.29 1.69 12.53
CA ILE A 17 -2.46 0.32 12.04
C ILE A 17 -1.44 -0.59 12.72
N LYS A 18 -0.21 -0.13 12.91
CA LYS A 18 0.83 -0.86 13.65
C LYS A 18 0.45 -1.07 15.11
N GLU A 19 -0.13 -0.07 15.77
CA GLU A 19 -0.53 -0.12 17.18
C GLU A 19 -1.79 -0.97 17.40
N ASN A 20 -2.80 -0.82 16.55
CA ASN A 20 -4.18 -1.28 16.83
C ASN A 20 -4.73 -2.25 15.78
N GLY A 21 -3.98 -2.51 14.71
CA GLY A 21 -4.42 -3.30 13.57
C GLY A 21 -5.28 -2.51 12.56
N MET A 22 -5.31 -3.01 11.32
CA MET A 22 -5.98 -2.33 10.19
C MET A 22 -7.51 -2.22 10.35
N ILE A 23 -8.12 -3.22 11.01
CA ILE A 23 -9.57 -3.24 11.23
C ILE A 23 -9.99 -2.08 12.14
N ALA A 24 -9.23 -1.81 13.20
CA ALA A 24 -9.50 -0.75 14.18
C ALA A 24 -9.26 0.66 13.65
N LEU A 25 -8.57 0.82 12.50
CA LEU A 25 -8.31 2.13 11.91
C LEU A 25 -9.62 2.88 11.66
N ASN A 26 -9.71 4.08 12.23
CA ASN A 26 -10.80 5.01 12.00
C ASN A 26 -10.26 6.37 11.54
N MET A 27 -11.04 7.07 10.71
CA MET A 27 -10.61 8.36 10.15
C MET A 27 -10.46 9.44 11.21
N SER A 28 -11.27 9.40 12.28
CA SER A 28 -11.26 10.39 13.37
C SER A 28 -9.95 10.43 14.15
N ASP A 29 -9.26 9.30 14.31
CA ASP A 29 -8.01 9.24 15.04
C ASP A 29 -6.81 9.64 14.17
N VAL A 30 -6.91 9.39 12.85
CA VAL A 30 -5.86 9.73 11.90
C VAL A 30 -5.62 11.25 11.85
N HIS A 31 -6.68 12.06 11.67
CA HIS A 31 -6.49 13.51 11.56
C HIS A 31 -6.03 14.14 12.88
N LYS A 32 -6.54 13.63 14.02
CA LYS A 32 -6.12 14.08 15.36
C LYS A 32 -4.63 13.83 15.56
N ARG A 33 -4.15 12.61 15.26
CA ARG A 33 -2.73 12.28 15.39
C ARG A 33 -1.87 13.07 14.42
N ALA A 34 -2.31 13.24 13.18
CA ALA A 34 -1.57 14.01 12.18
C ALA A 34 -1.53 15.53 12.47
N GLY A 35 -2.27 16.03 13.47
CA GLY A 35 -2.33 17.45 13.80
C GLY A 35 -3.14 18.29 12.80
N TYR A 36 -4.08 17.67 12.07
CA TYR A 36 -4.91 18.35 11.07
C TYR A 36 -6.40 18.31 11.43
N SER A 37 -7.16 19.26 10.85
CA SER A 37 -8.61 19.26 10.98
C SER A 37 -9.23 18.09 10.24
N ARG A 38 -10.42 17.67 10.68
CA ARG A 38 -11.22 16.66 9.98
C ARG A 38 -11.45 17.04 8.52
N ALA A 39 -11.81 18.30 8.25
CA ALA A 39 -12.02 18.79 6.89
C ALA A 39 -10.76 18.65 6.01
N ALA A 40 -9.58 18.95 6.57
CA ALA A 40 -8.32 18.83 5.85
C ALA A 40 -7.97 17.38 5.48
N GLN A 41 -8.34 16.41 6.33
CA GLN A 41 -8.22 14.98 6.02
C GLN A 41 -9.12 14.59 4.85
N TYR A 42 -10.42 14.93 4.90
CA TYR A 42 -11.37 14.53 3.85
C TYR A 42 -11.09 15.19 2.49
N GLN A 43 -10.39 16.32 2.45
CA GLN A 43 -9.86 16.90 1.21
C GLN A 43 -8.76 16.03 0.56
N SER A 44 -8.00 15.28 1.34
CA SER A 44 -6.92 14.41 0.84
C SER A 44 -7.34 12.96 0.67
N PHE A 45 -8.10 12.44 1.63
CA PHE A 45 -8.58 11.05 1.63
C PHE A 45 -10.06 11.07 2.00
N SER A 46 -10.92 10.82 1.01
CA SER A 46 -12.37 10.93 1.17
C SER A 46 -12.97 9.89 2.11
N ASP A 47 -12.27 8.77 2.31
CA ASP A 47 -12.75 7.63 3.07
C ASP A 47 -11.57 6.72 3.48
N LYS A 48 -11.86 5.73 4.33
CA LYS A 48 -10.87 4.76 4.81
C LYS A 48 -10.22 3.98 3.66
N ASN A 49 -10.96 3.67 2.60
CA ASN A 49 -10.45 2.90 1.47
C ASN A 49 -9.43 3.71 0.67
N SER A 50 -9.69 4.99 0.41
CA SER A 50 -8.72 5.88 -0.26
C SER A 50 -7.43 6.05 0.54
N LEU A 51 -7.51 6.09 1.87
CA LEU A 51 -6.35 6.14 2.76
C LEU A 51 -5.54 4.82 2.72
N LEU A 52 -6.22 3.67 2.76
CA LEU A 52 -5.59 2.35 2.66
C LEU A 52 -4.97 2.12 1.27
N ALA A 53 -5.62 2.57 0.20
CA ALA A 53 -5.09 2.53 -1.15
C ALA A 53 -3.80 3.34 -1.27
N ALA A 54 -3.77 4.55 -0.71
CA ALA A 54 -2.59 5.39 -0.68
C ALA A 54 -1.44 4.77 0.15
N LEU A 55 -1.74 4.11 1.27
CA LEU A 55 -0.75 3.35 2.05
C LEU A 55 -0.16 2.19 1.25
N SER A 56 -1.00 1.39 0.62
CA SER A 56 -0.58 0.26 -0.22
C SER A 56 0.26 0.72 -1.41
N MET A 57 -0.15 1.80 -2.09
CA MET A 57 0.63 2.39 -3.17
C MET A 57 2.00 2.88 -2.68
N ARG A 58 2.06 3.56 -1.53
CA ARG A 58 3.32 4.02 -0.94
C ARG A 58 4.25 2.85 -0.63
N GLU A 59 3.74 1.76 -0.05
CA GLU A 59 4.51 0.55 0.23
C GLU A 59 5.07 -0.08 -1.05
N LEU A 60 4.24 -0.25 -2.09
CA LEU A 60 4.68 -0.79 -3.38
C LEU A 60 5.81 0.03 -4.00
N VAL A 61 5.67 1.36 -3.98
CA VAL A 61 6.69 2.28 -4.54
C VAL A 61 7.99 2.20 -3.73
N LEU A 62 7.91 2.25 -2.39
CA LEU A 62 9.09 2.15 -1.54
C LEU A 62 9.80 0.80 -1.69
N ASN A 63 9.04 -0.29 -1.74
CA ASN A 63 9.61 -1.62 -1.97
C ASN A 63 10.26 -1.73 -3.35
N THR A 64 9.66 -1.14 -4.39
CA THR A 64 10.24 -1.14 -5.74
C THR A 64 11.62 -0.47 -5.70
N TYR A 65 11.73 0.71 -5.09
CA TYR A 65 13.02 1.38 -4.92
C TYR A 65 14.00 0.57 -4.06
N ALA A 66 13.52 -0.06 -2.99
CA ALA A 66 14.36 -0.91 -2.16
C ALA A 66 14.90 -2.13 -2.93
N LEU A 67 14.11 -2.72 -3.83
CA LEU A 67 14.58 -3.80 -4.71
C LEU A 67 15.64 -3.31 -5.72
N GLU A 68 15.40 -2.16 -6.35
CA GLU A 68 16.34 -1.55 -7.31
C GLU A 68 17.69 -1.23 -6.64
N GLU A 69 17.66 -0.76 -5.40
CA GLU A 69 18.84 -0.42 -4.59
C GLU A 69 19.39 -1.60 -3.78
N GLN A 70 18.82 -2.80 -3.93
CA GLN A 70 19.20 -4.02 -3.19
C GLN A 70 19.12 -3.89 -1.65
N ARG A 71 18.26 -2.99 -1.15
CA ARG A 71 17.94 -2.81 0.27
C ARG A 71 16.86 -3.78 0.74
N TYR A 72 17.12 -5.08 0.63
CA TYR A 72 16.10 -6.11 0.87
C TYR A 72 15.53 -6.14 2.30
N SER A 73 16.28 -5.64 3.29
CA SER A 73 15.82 -5.49 4.68
C SER A 73 14.65 -4.52 4.84
N ASP A 74 14.43 -3.65 3.85
CA ASP A 74 13.48 -2.56 3.94
C ASP A 74 12.12 -2.93 3.32
N LEU A 75 12.03 -4.13 2.73
CA LEU A 75 10.81 -4.64 2.12
C LEU A 75 9.74 -4.90 3.20
N SER A 76 8.52 -4.44 2.94
CA SER A 76 7.37 -4.59 3.83
C SER A 76 6.13 -5.04 3.06
N GLY A 77 5.21 -5.74 3.73
CA GLY A 77 3.98 -6.27 3.11
C GLY A 77 2.74 -5.94 3.95
N ASP A 78 2.82 -4.89 4.76
CA ASP A 78 1.84 -4.51 5.78
C ASP A 78 0.50 -4.15 5.15
N PHE A 79 0.53 -3.63 3.92
CA PHE A 79 -0.65 -3.19 3.18
C PHE A 79 -1.00 -4.07 1.98
N SER A 80 -0.37 -5.24 1.86
CA SER A 80 -0.60 -6.20 0.76
C SER A 80 -2.05 -6.71 0.66
N VAL A 81 -2.82 -6.68 1.75
CA VAL A 81 -4.24 -7.06 1.75
C VAL A 81 -5.09 -6.19 0.81
N VAL A 82 -4.69 -4.94 0.57
CA VAL A 82 -5.38 -4.03 -0.35
C VAL A 82 -5.28 -4.51 -1.81
N LEU A 83 -4.26 -5.31 -2.13
CA LEU A 83 -4.06 -5.89 -3.46
C LEU A 83 -4.98 -7.07 -3.75
N ARG A 84 -5.57 -7.67 -2.71
CA ARG A 84 -6.48 -8.82 -2.84
C ARG A 84 -7.78 -8.39 -3.51
N PRO A 85 -8.33 -9.16 -4.47
CA PRO A 85 -9.58 -8.85 -5.16
C PRO A 85 -10.71 -8.37 -4.23
N VAL A 86 -10.87 -9.04 -3.08
CA VAL A 86 -11.94 -8.72 -2.12
C VAL A 86 -11.86 -7.29 -1.57
N VAL A 87 -10.67 -6.73 -1.35
CA VAL A 87 -10.51 -5.34 -0.90
C VAL A 87 -10.44 -4.40 -2.11
N TYR A 88 -9.69 -4.81 -3.13
CA TYR A 88 -9.43 -4.06 -4.34
C TYR A 88 -10.70 -3.57 -5.04
N ARG A 89 -11.76 -4.41 -5.09
CA ARG A 89 -13.04 -4.07 -5.72
C ARG A 89 -13.80 -2.92 -5.03
N TYR A 90 -13.52 -2.64 -3.75
CA TYR A 90 -14.14 -1.52 -3.02
C TYR A 90 -13.38 -0.19 -3.20
N LEU A 91 -12.29 -0.19 -3.95
CA LEU A 91 -11.52 1.01 -4.24
C LEU A 91 -12.12 1.79 -5.41
N LYS A 92 -11.94 3.11 -5.39
CA LYS A 92 -12.33 3.96 -6.52
C LYS A 92 -11.51 3.61 -7.75
N LEU A 93 -12.04 3.87 -8.94
CA LEU A 93 -11.35 3.58 -10.20
C LEU A 93 -9.96 4.26 -10.26
N SER A 94 -9.85 5.51 -9.81
CA SER A 94 -8.58 6.23 -9.73
C SER A 94 -7.53 5.47 -8.91
N ASP A 95 -7.93 5.00 -7.73
CA ASP A 95 -7.05 4.34 -6.78
C ASP A 95 -6.61 2.97 -7.32
N ARG A 96 -7.55 2.25 -7.96
CA ARG A 96 -7.28 1.00 -8.66
C ARG A 96 -6.21 1.17 -9.74
N LEU A 97 -6.38 2.14 -10.64
CA LEU A 97 -5.40 2.40 -11.71
C LEU A 97 -3.99 2.73 -11.17
N MET A 98 -3.92 3.50 -10.08
CA MET A 98 -2.65 3.83 -9.44
C MET A 98 -1.99 2.60 -8.81
N ILE A 99 -2.77 1.76 -8.13
CA ILE A 99 -2.30 0.49 -7.56
C ILE A 99 -1.86 -0.47 -8.65
N ASP A 100 -2.61 -0.61 -9.76
CA ASP A 100 -2.24 -1.48 -10.89
C ASP A 100 -0.87 -1.10 -11.45
N SER A 101 -0.64 0.20 -11.65
CA SER A 101 0.66 0.71 -12.12
C SER A 101 1.79 0.38 -11.14
N ALA A 102 1.60 0.67 -9.85
CA ALA A 102 2.60 0.40 -8.81
C ALA A 102 2.87 -1.11 -8.64
N PHE A 103 1.82 -1.93 -8.67
CA PHE A 103 1.91 -3.38 -8.56
C PHE A 103 2.69 -3.98 -9.74
N ASN A 104 2.41 -3.54 -10.96
CA ASN A 104 3.12 -4.04 -12.15
C ASN A 104 4.61 -3.69 -12.12
N ASN A 105 4.97 -2.49 -11.64
CA ASN A 105 6.37 -2.10 -11.46
C ASN A 105 7.05 -3.00 -10.41
N MET A 106 6.40 -3.18 -9.26
CA MET A 106 6.93 -4.06 -8.20
C MET A 106 7.06 -5.51 -8.69
N LEU A 107 6.06 -6.06 -9.38
CA LEU A 107 6.08 -7.42 -9.93
C LEU A 107 7.25 -7.60 -10.92
N LYS A 108 7.52 -6.60 -11.75
CA LYS A 108 8.67 -6.62 -12.66
C LYS A 108 10.00 -6.72 -11.91
N GLU A 109 10.17 -5.96 -10.84
CA GLU A 109 11.40 -6.01 -10.04
C GLU A 109 11.51 -7.31 -9.23
N VAL A 110 10.41 -7.79 -8.64
CA VAL A 110 10.38 -9.08 -7.94
C VAL A 110 10.76 -10.24 -8.88
N ARG A 111 10.30 -10.22 -10.13
CA ARG A 111 10.66 -11.24 -11.13
C ARG A 111 12.14 -11.27 -11.48
N LYS A 112 12.87 -10.17 -11.31
CA LYS A 112 14.32 -10.10 -11.53
C LYS A 112 15.14 -10.64 -10.36
N LEU A 113 14.53 -10.84 -9.19
CA LEU A 113 15.24 -11.35 -8.02
C LEU A 113 15.84 -12.74 -8.30
N PRO A 114 17.03 -13.04 -7.76
CA PRO A 114 17.65 -14.36 -7.83
C PRO A 114 16.71 -15.47 -7.35
N ASP A 115 16.91 -16.68 -7.88
CA ASP A 115 16.24 -17.89 -7.39
C ASP A 115 16.93 -18.43 -6.13
N GLU A 116 16.92 -17.60 -5.08
CA GLU A 116 17.47 -17.91 -3.76
C GLU A 116 16.38 -18.02 -2.71
N GLU A 117 16.60 -18.84 -1.68
CA GLU A 117 15.62 -19.14 -0.62
C GLU A 117 15.04 -17.87 0.02
N GLN A 118 15.88 -16.86 0.25
CA GLN A 118 15.49 -15.58 0.84
C GLN A 118 14.47 -14.78 0.02
N PHE A 119 14.38 -15.01 -1.31
CA PHE A 119 13.46 -14.28 -2.20
C PHE A 119 12.22 -15.10 -2.57
N ILE A 120 12.18 -16.40 -2.25
CA ILE A 120 11.06 -17.29 -2.59
C ILE A 120 9.73 -16.74 -2.09
N PHE A 121 9.70 -16.20 -0.87
CA PHE A 121 8.48 -15.62 -0.28
C PHE A 121 7.92 -14.49 -1.15
N TRP A 122 8.77 -13.52 -1.53
CA TRP A 122 8.38 -12.39 -2.36
C TRP A 122 7.95 -12.82 -3.76
N LYS A 123 8.74 -13.68 -4.42
CA LYS A 123 8.43 -14.17 -5.77
C LYS A 123 7.10 -14.92 -5.79
N ARG A 124 6.91 -15.91 -4.91
CA ARG A 124 5.66 -16.67 -4.86
C ARG A 124 4.47 -15.82 -4.44
N GLY A 125 4.65 -14.92 -3.47
CA GLY A 125 3.58 -14.04 -2.99
C GLY A 125 3.06 -13.12 -4.09
N PHE A 126 3.95 -12.48 -4.85
CA PHE A 126 3.56 -11.59 -5.94
C PHE A 126 2.99 -12.33 -7.15
N GLU A 127 3.52 -13.50 -7.52
CA GLU A 127 2.91 -14.31 -8.59
C GLU A 127 1.52 -14.80 -8.21
N PHE A 128 1.32 -15.22 -6.95
CA PHE A 128 0.01 -15.60 -6.45
C PHE A 128 -0.97 -14.41 -6.52
N LEU A 129 -0.57 -13.24 -6.02
CA LEU A 129 -1.36 -12.01 -6.13
C LEU A 129 -1.68 -11.65 -7.58
N ASN A 130 -0.71 -11.78 -8.49
CA ASN A 130 -0.93 -11.53 -9.91
C ASN A 130 -2.01 -12.47 -10.48
N SER A 131 -1.92 -13.76 -10.16
CA SER A 131 -2.90 -14.75 -10.61
C SER A 131 -4.32 -14.47 -10.09
N GLU A 132 -4.46 -14.10 -8.81
CA GLU A 132 -5.75 -13.70 -8.24
C GLU A 132 -6.33 -12.46 -8.94
N ARG A 133 -5.47 -11.48 -9.24
CA ARG A 133 -5.87 -10.22 -9.88
C ARG A 133 -6.23 -10.40 -11.36
N GLU A 134 -5.61 -11.34 -12.05
CA GLU A 134 -5.93 -11.67 -13.45
C GLU A 134 -7.25 -12.44 -13.58
N GLN A 135 -7.56 -13.33 -12.62
CA GLN A 135 -8.83 -14.05 -12.57
C GLN A 135 -10.02 -13.15 -12.21
N ASP A 136 -9.76 -11.99 -11.61
CA ASP A 136 -10.76 -11.01 -11.20
C ASP A 136 -11.12 -9.96 -12.28
N LYS A 137 -10.41 -9.97 -13.41
CA LYS A 137 -10.67 -9.06 -14.55
C LYS A 137 -11.77 -9.62 -15.45
#